data_AF-A0A1L9UNS1-F1
#
_entry.id   AF-A0A1L9UNS1-F1
#
_cell.length_a   1.000
_cell.length_b   1.000
_cell.length_c   1.000
_cell.angle_alpha   90.00
_cell.angle_beta   90.00
_cell.angle_gamma   90.00
#
_symmetry.space_group_name_H-M   'P 1'
#
loop_
_entity.id
_entity.type
_entity.pdbx_description
1 polymer ?
#
loop_
_entity_poly.entity_id
_entity_poly.type
_entity_poly.pdbx_seq_one_letter_code
_entity_poly.pdbx_strand_id
1 'polypeptide(L)'
;MDPAELEEALGRPSTNSFPGRITISRGNQAAVDNPFHLIDVTTARENSILYSEISALVEAMRGRANQREVDSRVEREKLYEDGGRGKEMYPYLFSDEEYFPVLVVSCVMPQHARLFTACMSQWKLVIRQSKLYSFEWRDEAPVDLFTRLFLSRPLGL
;
A
#
# COMPACT_ATOMS: atom_id res chain seq x y z
N MET A 1 18.77 -22.70 10.90
CA MET A 1 17.38 -22.76 11.38
C MET A 1 16.71 -23.87 10.60
N ASP A 2 16.33 -24.92 11.32
CA ASP A 2 15.77 -26.14 10.73
C ASP A 2 14.35 -25.85 10.20
N PRO A 3 13.97 -26.32 8.99
CA PRO A 3 12.60 -26.23 8.49
C PRO A 3 11.52 -26.72 9.48
N ALA A 4 11.87 -27.64 10.38
CA ALA A 4 10.97 -28.14 11.42
C ALA A 4 10.72 -27.12 12.55
N GLU A 5 11.72 -26.29 12.91
CA GLU A 5 11.57 -25.23 13.92
C GLU A 5 10.68 -24.09 13.41
N LEU A 6 10.62 -23.91 12.08
CA LEU A 6 9.78 -22.89 11.44
C LEU A 6 8.28 -23.26 11.48
N GLU A 7 7.94 -24.55 11.43
CA GLU A 7 6.56 -25.03 11.54
C GLU A 7 6.04 -24.96 12.98
N GLU A 8 6.89 -25.16 13.98
CA GLU A 8 6.51 -25.08 15.39
C GLU A 8 6.25 -23.63 15.84
N ALA A 9 7.02 -22.67 15.33
CA ALA A 9 6.81 -21.24 15.57
C ALA A 9 5.51 -20.70 14.93
N LEU A 10 4.97 -21.39 13.92
CA LEU A 10 3.83 -20.92 13.15
C LEU A 10 2.47 -21.38 13.65
N GLY A 11 2.39 -22.33 14.61
CA GLY A 11 1.15 -22.72 15.30
C GLY A 11 0.06 -23.29 14.38
N ARG A 12 -0.50 -24.46 14.71
CA ARG A 12 -1.58 -25.03 13.88
C ARG A 12 -2.77 -24.06 13.79
N PRO A 13 -3.29 -23.78 12.58
CA PRO A 13 -4.37 -22.81 12.41
C PRO A 13 -5.66 -23.34 13.03
N SER A 14 -6.21 -22.57 13.98
CA SER A 14 -7.55 -22.79 14.52
C SER A 14 -8.59 -22.60 13.42
N THR A 15 -9.52 -23.55 13.32
CA THR A 15 -10.66 -23.53 12.40
C THR A 15 -11.61 -22.39 12.76
N ASN A 16 -11.33 -21.19 12.27
CA ASN A 16 -12.33 -20.15 12.09
C ASN A 16 -12.12 -19.55 10.70
N SER A 17 -13.16 -19.62 9.88
CA SER A 17 -13.15 -19.26 8.46
C SER A 17 -12.82 -17.78 8.26
N PHE A 18 -11.57 -17.48 7.90
CA PHE A 18 -11.19 -16.23 7.25
C PHE A 18 -11.06 -16.49 5.75
N PRO A 19 -11.60 -15.65 4.86
CA PRO A 19 -11.53 -15.90 3.43
C PRO A 19 -10.12 -15.60 2.95
N GLY A 20 -9.50 -16.59 2.28
CA GLY A 20 -8.39 -16.40 1.36
C GLY A 20 -6.99 -16.49 1.98
N ARG A 21 -6.26 -17.56 1.64
CA ARG A 21 -4.80 -17.62 1.77
C ARG A 21 -4.21 -16.68 0.72
N ILE A 22 -3.70 -15.52 1.14
CA ILE A 22 -3.06 -14.56 0.24
C ILE A 22 -1.68 -15.10 -0.18
N THR A 23 -1.43 -15.13 -1.49
CA THR A 23 -0.12 -15.53 -2.05
C THR A 23 0.66 -14.28 -2.45
N ILE A 24 1.92 -14.17 -2.02
CA ILE A 24 2.85 -13.09 -2.39
C ILE A 24 3.73 -13.56 -3.55
N SER A 25 3.71 -12.84 -4.68
CA SER A 25 4.54 -13.14 -5.87
C SER A 25 5.63 -12.09 -6.07
N ARG A 26 6.84 -12.51 -6.45
CA ARG A 26 7.98 -11.59 -6.67
C ARG A 26 7.80 -10.81 -7.99
N GLY A 27 7.84 -9.48 -7.93
CA GLY A 27 7.78 -8.57 -9.09
C GLY A 27 8.95 -7.59 -9.11
N ASN A 28 9.23 -6.97 -10.26
CA ASN A 28 10.28 -5.95 -10.40
C ASN A 28 9.78 -4.59 -9.88
N GLN A 29 10.64 -3.86 -9.16
CA GLN A 29 10.30 -2.58 -8.50
C GLN A 29 9.98 -1.48 -9.53
N ALA A 30 8.88 -0.75 -9.34
CA ALA A 30 8.52 0.42 -10.15
C ALA A 30 8.47 1.71 -9.30
N ALA A 31 8.63 2.85 -9.98
CA ALA A 31 8.68 4.18 -9.38
C ALA A 31 7.32 4.62 -8.80
N VAL A 32 7.35 5.41 -7.72
CA VAL A 32 6.20 5.81 -6.90
C VAL A 32 6.22 7.33 -6.71
N ASP A 33 5.24 8.04 -7.28
CA ASP A 33 5.07 9.49 -7.10
C ASP A 33 3.60 9.81 -6.78
N ASN A 34 3.32 10.16 -5.51
CA ASN A 34 2.08 10.76 -4.95
C ASN A 34 0.71 10.13 -5.31
N PRO A 35 -0.29 10.24 -4.41
CA PRO A 35 -0.98 9.05 -3.85
C PRO A 35 -0.53 7.72 -4.45
N PHE A 36 0.19 6.90 -3.67
CA PHE A 36 0.84 5.64 -4.08
C PHE A 36 0.17 4.93 -5.28
N HIS A 37 0.62 5.34 -6.48
CA HIS A 37 0.29 4.72 -7.74
C HIS A 37 1.40 3.73 -8.04
N LEU A 38 1.05 2.46 -8.13
CA LEU A 38 1.99 1.43 -8.54
C LEU A 38 1.69 1.03 -9.97
N ILE A 39 2.73 1.02 -10.82
CA ILE A 39 2.66 0.49 -12.18
C ILE A 39 3.57 -0.73 -12.25
N ASP A 40 3.03 -1.94 -12.34
CA ASP A 40 3.83 -3.17 -12.45
C ASP A 40 3.61 -3.86 -13.81
N VAL A 41 4.68 -4.40 -14.38
CA VAL A 41 4.65 -5.19 -15.61
C VAL A 41 4.29 -6.66 -15.38
N THR A 42 4.13 -7.05 -14.11
CA THR A 42 3.78 -8.41 -13.70
C THR A 42 2.28 -8.66 -13.84
N THR A 43 1.89 -9.84 -14.32
CA THR A 43 0.48 -10.25 -14.38
C THR A 43 -0.08 -10.47 -12.98
N ALA A 44 -1.02 -9.64 -12.57
CA ALA A 44 -1.76 -9.85 -11.33
C ALA A 44 -2.82 -10.95 -11.47
N ARG A 45 -3.15 -11.59 -10.35
CA ARG A 45 -4.23 -12.58 -10.25
C ARG A 45 -5.15 -12.24 -9.09
N GLU A 46 -6.42 -12.59 -9.26
CA GLU A 46 -7.40 -12.48 -8.19
C GLU A 46 -6.95 -13.28 -6.94
N ASN A 47 -7.27 -12.78 -5.75
CA ASN A 47 -6.86 -13.37 -4.47
C ASN A 47 -5.34 -13.55 -4.24
N SER A 48 -4.50 -12.82 -4.97
CA SER A 48 -3.04 -12.75 -4.76
C SER A 48 -2.58 -11.31 -4.63
N ILE A 49 -1.49 -11.07 -3.92
CA ILE A 49 -0.88 -9.73 -3.81
C ILE A 49 0.53 -9.81 -4.38
N LEU A 50 0.89 -8.91 -5.29
CA LEU A 50 2.24 -8.81 -5.80
C LEU A 50 3.17 -8.26 -4.71
N TYR A 51 4.44 -8.65 -4.75
CA TYR A 51 5.47 -8.13 -3.84
C TYR A 51 5.59 -6.61 -3.94
N SER A 52 5.50 -6.08 -5.16
CA SER A 52 5.47 -4.64 -5.45
C SER A 52 4.29 -3.95 -4.79
N GLU A 53 3.10 -4.56 -4.80
CA GLU A 53 1.88 -4.02 -4.16
C GLU A 53 1.98 -4.02 -2.64
N ILE A 54 2.43 -5.12 -2.03
CA ILE A 54 2.64 -5.15 -0.58
C ILE A 54 3.76 -4.21 -0.14
N SER A 55 4.83 -4.09 -0.94
CA SER A 55 5.93 -3.15 -0.68
C SER A 55 5.43 -1.71 -0.74
N ALA A 56 4.63 -1.36 -1.75
CA ALA A 56 4.04 -0.02 -1.87
C ALA A 56 3.10 0.29 -0.69
N LEU A 57 2.28 -0.68 -0.26
CA LEU A 57 1.43 -0.54 0.92
C LEU A 57 2.23 -0.31 2.20
N VAL A 58 3.31 -1.07 2.43
CA VAL A 58 4.15 -0.93 3.63
C VAL A 58 4.86 0.41 3.64
N GLU A 59 5.41 0.86 2.51
CA GLU A 59 6.03 2.18 2.41
C GLU A 59 5.01 3.32 2.61
N ALA A 60 3.79 3.16 2.08
CA ALA A 60 2.70 4.11 2.30
C ALA A 60 2.32 4.22 3.79
N MET A 61 2.13 3.08 4.45
CA MET A 61 1.83 3.02 5.88
C MET A 61 2.94 3.65 6.71
N ARG A 62 4.19 3.34 6.38
CA ARG A 62 5.37 3.88 7.06
C ARG A 62 5.48 5.39 6.86
N GLY A 63 5.25 5.89 5.64
CA GLY A 63 5.25 7.30 5.32
C GLY A 63 4.19 8.06 6.11
N ARG A 64 2.95 7.57 6.11
CA ARG A 64 1.84 8.18 6.85
C ARG A 64 2.08 8.20 8.36
N ALA A 65 2.49 7.08 8.94
CA ALA A 65 2.77 6.97 10.37
C ALA A 65 3.97 7.84 10.82
N ASN A 66 4.88 8.18 9.89
CA ASN A 66 6.05 9.00 10.18
C ASN A 66 5.97 10.43 9.63
N GLN A 67 4.78 10.85 9.18
CA GLN A 67 4.60 12.18 8.60
C GLN A 67 4.83 13.25 9.66
N ARG A 68 5.70 14.21 9.35
CA ARG A 68 6.09 15.30 10.26
C ARG A 68 5.28 16.56 9.98
N GLU A 69 4.99 17.30 11.03
CA GLU A 69 4.45 18.65 10.92
C GLU A 69 5.60 19.60 10.60
N VAL A 70 5.56 20.20 9.41
CA VAL A 70 6.62 21.05 8.87
C VAL A 70 5.98 22.28 8.26
N ASP A 71 6.52 23.46 8.58
CA ASP A 71 5.89 24.76 8.28
C ASP A 71 5.86 25.09 6.79
N SER A 72 6.71 24.44 5.99
CA SER A 72 6.78 24.69 4.55
C SER A 72 6.95 23.42 3.72
N ARG A 73 6.49 23.51 2.47
CA ARG A 73 6.72 22.48 1.46
C ARG A 73 8.22 22.27 1.17
N VAL A 74 9.00 23.34 1.16
CA VAL A 74 10.45 23.30 0.86
C VAL A 74 11.20 22.51 1.93
N GLU A 75 10.91 22.73 3.21
CA GLU A 75 11.50 21.95 4.30
C GLU A 75 11.11 20.48 4.22
N ARG A 76 9.87 20.19 3.85
CA ARG A 76 9.38 18.82 3.68
C ARG A 76 10.08 18.10 2.52
N GLU A 77 10.25 18.77 1.39
CA GLU A 77 10.99 18.25 0.23
C GLU A 77 12.46 17.99 0.61
N LYS A 78 13.08 18.92 1.34
CA LYS A 78 14.45 18.74 1.85
C LYS A 78 14.58 17.53 2.78
N LEU A 79 13.64 17.33 3.71
CA LEU A 79 13.61 16.14 4.56
C LEU A 79 13.49 14.86 3.74
N TYR A 80 12.74 14.87 2.63
CA TYR A 80 12.64 13.73 1.73
C TYR A 80 13.95 13.45 0.99
N GLU A 81 14.56 14.48 0.41
CA GLU A 81 15.85 14.39 -0.31
C GLU A 81 17.00 13.93 0.60
N ASP A 82 17.03 14.38 1.85
CA ASP A 82 18.03 14.00 2.84
C ASP A 82 17.78 12.62 3.48
N GLY A 83 16.82 11.83 2.95
CA GLY A 83 16.48 10.51 3.47
C GLY A 83 15.84 10.53 4.86
N GLY A 84 15.26 11.66 5.24
CA GLY A 84 14.60 11.89 6.54
C GLY A 84 15.55 12.28 7.67
N ARG A 85 16.79 12.69 7.38
CA ARG A 85 17.72 13.18 8.40
C ARG A 85 17.17 14.45 9.07
N GLY A 86 17.17 14.51 10.40
CA GLY A 86 16.69 15.68 11.15
C GLY A 86 15.17 15.71 11.38
N LYS A 87 14.43 14.73 10.86
CA LYS A 87 12.96 14.66 11.00
C LYS A 87 12.51 14.53 12.46
N GLU A 88 13.38 14.01 13.34
CA GLU A 88 13.15 13.87 14.78
C GLU A 88 12.99 15.21 15.51
N MET A 89 13.43 16.31 14.89
CA MET A 89 13.24 17.66 15.44
C MET A 89 11.81 18.17 15.28
N TYR A 90 11.00 17.51 14.44
CA TYR A 90 9.64 17.91 14.14
C TYR A 90 8.62 16.99 14.82
N PRO A 91 7.52 17.53 15.35
CA PRO A 91 6.43 16.70 15.85
C PRO A 91 5.79 15.90 14.71
N TYR A 92 5.03 14.86 15.08
CA TYR A 92 4.24 14.12 14.12
C TYR A 92 3.02 14.96 13.70
N LEU A 93 2.73 14.99 12.40
CA LEU A 93 1.56 15.73 11.87
C LEU A 93 0.23 15.15 12.39
N PHE A 94 0.22 13.84 12.67
CA PHE A 94 -0.95 13.12 13.15
C PHE A 94 -0.61 12.39 14.46
N SER A 95 -0.22 13.13 15.50
CA SER A 95 0.22 12.56 16.79
C SER A 95 -0.85 11.73 17.49
N ASP A 96 -2.12 12.08 17.29
CA ASP A 96 -3.27 11.47 17.97
C ASP A 96 -4.02 10.47 17.08
N GLU A 97 -3.56 10.26 15.85
CA GLU A 97 -4.21 9.33 14.91
C GLU A 97 -3.85 7.89 15.31
N GLU A 98 -4.84 7.13 15.76
CA GLU A 98 -4.65 5.69 16.07
C GLU A 98 -4.81 4.80 14.83
N TYR A 99 -5.52 5.29 13.82
CA TYR A 99 -5.85 4.56 12.59
C TYR A 99 -5.38 5.34 11.37
N PHE A 100 -4.39 4.79 10.68
CA PHE A 100 -3.81 5.41 9.48
C PHE A 100 -4.28 4.67 8.22
N PRO A 101 -5.42 5.05 7.62
CA PRO A 101 -5.84 4.44 6.36
C PRO A 101 -4.96 4.94 5.21
N VAL A 102 -4.44 4.00 4.42
CA VAL A 102 -3.81 4.29 3.13
C VAL A 102 -4.62 3.65 2.02
N LEU A 103 -4.66 4.32 0.87
CA LEU A 103 -5.24 3.84 -0.37
C LEU A 103 -4.13 3.76 -1.42
N VAL A 104 -3.98 2.58 -2.03
CA VAL A 104 -3.04 2.34 -3.14
C VAL A 104 -3.85 1.96 -4.36
N VAL A 105 -3.55 2.62 -5.48
CA VAL A 105 -4.07 2.26 -6.80
C VAL A 105 -2.98 1.44 -7.50
N SER A 106 -3.24 0.15 -7.70
CA SER A 106 -2.32 -0.76 -8.39
C SER A 106 -2.75 -0.94 -9.84
N CYS A 107 -1.90 -0.52 -10.77
CA CYS A 107 -2.06 -0.70 -12.21
C CYS A 107 -1.05 -1.76 -12.67
N VAL A 108 -1.52 -2.82 -13.31
CA VAL A 108 -0.72 -4.02 -13.64
C VAL A 108 -0.96 -4.47 -15.08
N MET A 109 0.05 -5.04 -15.72
CA MET A 109 -0.05 -5.50 -17.11
C MET A 109 -0.98 -6.72 -17.28
N PRO A 110 -1.59 -6.89 -18.48
CA PRO A 110 -1.48 -6.00 -19.64
C PRO A 110 -2.44 -4.80 -19.67
N GLN A 111 -3.43 -4.74 -18.77
CA GLN A 111 -4.45 -3.67 -18.69
C GLN A 111 -5.37 -3.93 -17.48
N HIS A 112 -4.80 -4.18 -16.30
CA HIS A 112 -5.61 -4.40 -15.10
C HIS A 112 -5.33 -3.36 -14.04
N ALA A 113 -6.31 -3.10 -13.19
CA ALA A 113 -6.08 -2.34 -11.99
C ALA A 113 -6.91 -2.84 -10.82
N ARG A 114 -6.47 -2.55 -9.61
CA ARG A 114 -7.21 -2.81 -8.38
C ARG A 114 -6.85 -1.80 -7.31
N LEU A 115 -7.73 -1.71 -6.33
CA LEU A 115 -7.58 -0.85 -5.18
C LEU A 115 -7.20 -1.68 -3.97
N PHE A 116 -6.22 -1.18 -3.23
CA PHE A 116 -5.92 -1.67 -1.89
C PHE A 116 -6.22 -0.57 -0.89
N THR A 117 -6.93 -0.92 0.18
CA THR A 117 -6.92 -0.13 1.40
C THR A 117 -6.17 -0.88 2.48
N ALA A 118 -5.35 -0.18 3.23
CA ALA A 118 -4.70 -0.75 4.39
C ALA A 118 -4.81 0.19 5.59
N CYS A 119 -4.88 -0.37 6.78
CA CYS A 119 -4.81 0.38 8.02
C CYS A 119 -4.15 -0.45 9.11
N MET A 120 -3.52 0.23 10.08
CA MET A 120 -3.16 -0.40 11.34
C MET A 120 -4.41 -0.47 12.21
N SER A 121 -4.71 -1.66 12.74
CA SER A 121 -5.75 -1.87 13.74
C SER A 121 -5.24 -2.88 14.77
N GLN A 122 -5.19 -2.49 16.04
CA GLN A 122 -4.70 -3.35 17.14
C GLN A 122 -3.36 -4.04 16.81
N TRP A 123 -2.38 -3.27 16.34
CA TRP A 123 -1.04 -3.76 15.94
C TRP A 123 -1.01 -4.71 14.74
N LYS A 124 -2.13 -4.88 14.04
CA LYS A 124 -2.24 -5.69 12.83
C LYS A 124 -2.42 -4.78 11.62
N LEU A 125 -1.68 -5.06 10.55
CA LEU A 125 -1.92 -4.46 9.25
C LEU A 125 -3.11 -5.17 8.60
N VAL A 126 -4.24 -4.50 8.51
CA VAL A 126 -5.44 -5.01 7.84
C VAL A 126 -5.44 -4.50 6.41
N ILE A 127 -5.33 -5.41 5.45
CA ILE A 127 -5.36 -5.10 4.02
C ILE A 127 -6.68 -5.57 3.43
N ARG A 128 -7.35 -4.69 2.70
CA ARG A 128 -8.53 -5.01 1.90
C ARG A 128 -8.19 -4.78 0.44
N GLN A 129 -8.59 -5.73 -0.40
CA GLN A 129 -8.35 -5.70 -1.82
C GLN A 129 -9.69 -5.65 -2.54
N SER A 130 -9.81 -4.82 -3.58
CA SER A 130 -10.92 -4.91 -4.53
C SER A 130 -10.77 -6.14 -5.44
N LYS A 131 -11.80 -6.43 -6.23
CA LYS A 131 -11.61 -7.30 -7.40
C LYS A 131 -10.57 -6.71 -8.36
N LEU A 132 -9.96 -7.55 -9.19
CA LEU A 132 -9.14 -7.12 -10.31
C LEU A 132 -10.04 -6.64 -11.44
N TYR A 133 -9.89 -5.37 -11.84
CA TYR A 133 -10.63 -4.78 -12.95
C TYR A 133 -9.82 -4.90 -14.24
N SER A 134 -10.46 -5.32 -15.33
CA SER A 134 -9.89 -5.26 -16.67
C SER A 134 -10.22 -3.90 -17.31
N PHE A 135 -9.22 -3.34 -17.98
CA PHE A 135 -9.29 -2.13 -18.80
C PHE A 135 -9.13 -2.46 -20.30
N GLU A 136 -9.15 -3.75 -20.65
CA GLU A 136 -9.10 -4.20 -22.04
C GLU A 136 -10.31 -3.71 -22.84
N TRP A 137 -11.49 -3.69 -22.19
CA TRP A 137 -12.73 -3.20 -22.78
C TRP A 137 -13.24 -2.00 -22.00
N ARG A 138 -13.24 -0.83 -22.65
CA ARG A 138 -13.56 0.46 -22.01
C ARG A 138 -14.96 0.51 -21.38
N ASP A 139 -15.93 -0.17 -21.98
CA ASP A 139 -17.33 -0.13 -21.54
C ASP A 139 -17.57 -0.91 -20.24
N GLU A 140 -16.67 -1.84 -19.91
CA GLU A 140 -16.73 -2.66 -18.69
C GLU A 140 -15.79 -2.14 -17.59
N ALA A 141 -14.86 -1.27 -17.96
CA ALA A 141 -13.83 -0.74 -17.09
C ALA A 141 -14.36 0.43 -16.25
N PRO A 142 -14.11 0.46 -14.93
CA PRO A 142 -14.52 1.57 -14.06
C PRO A 142 -13.60 2.79 -14.23
N VAL A 143 -13.44 3.29 -15.45
CA VAL A 143 -12.49 4.35 -15.81
C VAL A 143 -12.72 5.60 -14.95
N ASP A 144 -13.97 6.05 -14.82
CA ASP A 144 -14.31 7.24 -14.03
C ASP A 144 -13.89 7.12 -12.56
N LEU A 145 -14.05 5.94 -11.94
CA LEU A 145 -13.61 5.70 -10.57
C LEU A 145 -12.09 5.86 -10.45
N PHE A 146 -11.32 5.20 -11.32
CA PHE A 146 -9.86 5.23 -11.25
C PHE A 146 -9.31 6.60 -11.63
N THR A 147 -9.90 7.28 -12.62
CA THR A 147 -9.54 8.67 -12.96
C THR A 147 -9.79 9.61 -11.80
N ARG A 148 -10.93 9.51 -11.11
CA ARG A 148 -11.21 10.34 -9.92
C ARG A 148 -10.22 10.09 -8.81
N LEU A 149 -9.85 8.83 -8.54
CA LEU A 149 -8.84 8.50 -7.54
C LEU A 149 -7.46 9.05 -7.93
N PHE A 150 -7.06 8.89 -9.19
CA PHE A 150 -5.77 9.36 -9.71
C PHE A 150 -5.64 10.89 -9.70
N LEU A 151 -6.74 11.59 -10.00
CA LEU A 151 -6.77 13.05 -9.99
C LEU A 151 -7.13 13.65 -8.62
N SER A 152 -7.50 12.81 -7.66
CA SER A 152 -7.83 13.29 -6.31
C SER A 152 -6.58 13.82 -5.62
N ARG A 153 -6.76 14.89 -4.84
CA ARG A 153 -5.76 15.31 -3.88
C ARG A 153 -6.01 14.56 -2.58
N PRO A 154 -5.03 13.80 -2.05
CA PRO A 154 -5.16 13.22 -0.73
C PRO A 154 -5.40 14.34 0.28
N LEU A 155 -6.40 14.19 1.15
CA LEU A 155 -6.62 15.11 2.26
C LEU A 155 -5.47 14.90 3.27
N GLY A 156 -4.44 15.74 3.20
CA GLY A 156 -3.32 15.74 4.16
C GLY A 156 -1.91 15.89 3.59
N LEU A 157 -1.72 16.41 2.38
CA LEU A 157 -0.43 16.89 1.86
C LEU A 157 -0.39 18.42 1.83
#